data_AF-A0A2M8GJ02-F1
#
_entry.id   AF-A0A2M8GJ02-F1
#
_cell.length_a   1.000
_cell.length_b   1.000
_cell.length_c   1.000
_cell.angle_alpha   90.00
_cell.angle_beta   90.00
_cell.angle_gamma   90.00
#
_symmetry.space_group_name_H-M   'P 1'
#
loop_
_entity.id
_entity.type
_entity.pdbx_description
1 polymer ?
#
loop_
_entity_poly.entity_id
_entity_poly.type
_entity_poly.pdbx_seq_one_letter_code
_entity_poly.pdbx_strand_id
1 'polypeptide(L)'
;MNQLKITNYELRIKKEKAFTLIELLVVITIIIVISAVAMVSYAGAGKKARDSRRIADLEKVRLALEMVRQVGNTYPTTASVQTVLVPTYLQAWPTGPKGVGDTYGYTRGATNYTYTIDAVMEDLGSTNMAGNIYRVTNL
;
A
#
# COMPACT_ATOMS: atom_id res chain seq x y z
N MET A 1 88.42 4.62 -5.00
CA MET A 1 87.60 5.25 -3.93
C MET A 1 86.40 5.92 -4.59
N ASN A 2 85.22 5.29 -4.53
CA ASN A 2 83.98 5.91 -4.99
C ASN A 2 83.22 6.44 -3.78
N GLN A 3 82.97 7.75 -3.77
CA GLN A 3 82.21 8.44 -2.74
C GLN A 3 80.71 8.19 -3.01
N LEU A 4 79.98 7.61 -2.06
CA LEU A 4 78.52 7.47 -2.12
C LEU A 4 77.87 8.83 -1.85
N LYS A 5 77.16 9.38 -2.84
CA LYS A 5 76.34 10.59 -2.67
C LYS A 5 75.04 10.21 -1.96
N ILE A 6 74.84 10.77 -0.77
CA ILE A 6 73.57 10.67 -0.03
C ILE A 6 72.64 11.76 -0.56
N THR A 7 71.52 11.38 -1.17
CA THR A 7 70.47 12.31 -1.61
C THR A 7 69.40 12.40 -0.52
N ASN A 8 69.23 13.58 0.07
CA ASN A 8 68.19 13.84 1.05
C ASN A 8 66.83 13.99 0.34
N TYR A 9 65.86 13.16 0.70
CA TYR A 9 64.49 13.26 0.22
C TYR A 9 63.64 14.05 1.22
N GLU A 10 63.23 15.26 0.86
CA GLU A 10 62.28 16.07 1.62
C GLU A 10 60.86 15.47 1.48
N LEU A 11 60.40 14.73 2.49
CA LEU A 11 59.03 14.21 2.53
C LEU A 11 58.03 15.36 2.77
N ARG A 12 57.46 15.91 1.69
CA ARG A 12 56.31 16.81 1.77
C ARG A 12 55.04 16.03 2.13
N ILE A 13 54.65 16.05 3.40
CA ILE A 13 53.33 15.55 3.82
C ILE A 13 52.25 16.53 3.30
N LYS A 14 51.43 16.09 2.35
CA LYS A 14 50.20 16.79 1.97
C LYS A 14 49.23 16.72 3.14
N LYS A 15 48.76 17.87 3.62
CA LYS A 15 47.65 17.93 4.58
C LYS A 15 46.36 17.56 3.84
N GLU A 16 45.97 16.30 3.94
CA GLU A 16 44.63 15.84 3.58
C GLU A 16 43.61 16.54 4.50
N LYS A 17 42.51 17.04 3.94
CA LYS A 17 41.43 17.64 4.74
C LYS A 17 40.66 16.52 5.42
N ALA A 18 40.77 16.43 6.74
CA ALA A 18 39.96 15.52 7.56
C ALA A 18 38.71 16.24 8.08
N PHE A 19 37.61 15.51 8.18
CA PHE A 19 36.40 15.98 8.85
C PHE A 19 36.63 16.13 10.36
N THR A 20 36.02 17.14 10.95
CA THR A 20 36.03 17.37 12.39
C THR A 20 35.02 16.46 13.10
N LEU A 21 35.27 16.13 14.36
CA LEU A 21 34.33 15.36 15.19
C LEU A 21 32.96 16.06 15.32
N ILE A 22 32.97 17.39 15.38
CA ILE A 22 31.75 18.19 15.48
C ILE A 22 30.94 18.16 14.18
N GLU A 23 31.58 18.15 13.01
CA GLU A 23 30.88 18.01 11.72
C GLU A 23 30.14 16.67 11.65
N LEU A 24 30.79 15.58 12.06
CA LEU A 24 30.13 14.28 12.10
C LEU A 24 28.98 14.25 13.12
N LEU A 25 29.17 14.87 14.30
CA LEU A 25 28.15 14.96 15.34
C LEU A 25 26.89 15.70 14.87
N VAL A 26 27.06 16.83 14.19
CA VAL A 26 25.93 17.62 13.67
C VAL A 26 25.19 16.85 12.57
N VAL A 27 25.91 16.13 11.70
CA VAL A 27 25.27 15.35 10.63
C VAL A 27 24.42 14.21 11.18
N ILE A 28 24.94 13.42 12.12
CA ILE A 28 24.17 12.30 12.69
C ILE A 28 22.95 12.77 13.49
N THR A 29 23.06 13.92 14.18
CA THR A 29 21.93 14.48 14.92
C THR A 29 20.80 14.91 13.98
N ILE A 30 21.13 15.56 12.86
CA ILE A 30 20.13 15.93 11.84
C ILE A 30 19.48 14.68 11.22
N ILE A 31 20.27 13.66 10.88
CA ILE A 31 19.75 12.40 10.32
C ILE A 31 18.77 11.73 11.29
N ILE A 32 19.08 11.69 12.59
CA ILE A 32 18.21 11.09 13.61
C ILE A 32 16.87 11.84 13.68
N VAL A 33 16.89 13.17 13.71
CA VAL A 33 15.66 13.98 13.81
C VAL A 33 14.77 13.78 12.59
N ILE A 34 15.32 13.87 11.38
CA ILE A 34 14.53 13.70 10.14
C ILE A 34 14.01 12.27 10.02
N SER A 35 14.83 11.27 10.37
CA SER A 35 14.44 9.85 10.29
C SER A 35 13.29 9.52 11.24
N ALA A 36 13.28 10.09 12.45
CA ALA A 36 12.20 9.88 13.41
C ALA A 36 10.84 10.36 12.87
N VAL A 37 10.79 11.56 12.28
CA VAL A 37 9.56 12.11 11.69
C VAL A 37 9.14 11.34 10.44
N ALA A 38 10.10 10.99 9.57
CA ALA A 38 9.83 10.25 8.34
C ALA A 38 9.20 8.87 8.61
N MET A 39 9.64 8.18 9.66
CA MET A 39 9.14 6.85 10.03
C MET A 39 7.64 6.85 10.37
N VAL A 40 7.17 7.86 11.12
CA VAL A 40 5.76 7.99 11.52
C VAL A 40 4.87 8.23 10.29
N SER A 41 5.32 9.07 9.35
CA SER A 41 4.60 9.37 8.12
C SER A 41 4.48 8.15 7.19
N TYR A 42 5.57 7.40 7.04
CA TYR A 42 5.63 6.23 6.14
C TYR A 42 4.64 5.12 6.55
N ALA A 43 4.48 4.86 7.84
CA ALA A 43 3.58 3.82 8.34
C ALA A 43 2.10 4.08 7.98
N GLY A 44 1.67 5.34 7.90
CA GLY A 44 0.31 5.72 7.50
C GLY A 44 0.08 5.64 5.99
N ALA A 45 1.06 6.05 5.18
CA ALA A 45 0.95 6.08 3.72
C ALA A 45 0.67 4.69 3.13
N GLY A 46 1.34 3.66 3.64
CA GLY A 46 1.13 2.28 3.19
C GLY A 46 -0.29 1.77 3.45
N LYS A 47 -0.90 2.13 4.60
CA LYS A 47 -2.29 1.74 4.92
C LYS A 47 -3.28 2.38 3.95
N LYS A 48 -3.15 3.69 3.73
CA LYS A 48 -4.02 4.44 2.80
C LYS A 48 -3.94 3.95 1.36
N ALA A 49 -2.74 3.60 0.89
CA ALA A 49 -2.56 3.03 -0.45
C ALA A 49 -3.27 1.68 -0.60
N ARG A 50 -3.18 0.81 0.42
CA ARG A 50 -3.88 -0.48 0.44
C ARG A 50 -5.40 -0.32 0.52
N ASP A 51 -5.89 0.58 1.36
CA ASP A 51 -7.33 0.88 1.45
C ASP A 51 -7.87 1.46 0.15
N SER A 52 -7.12 2.35 -0.51
CA SER A 52 -7.48 2.89 -1.83
C SER A 52 -7.58 1.78 -2.89
N ARG A 53 -6.68 0.79 -2.84
CA ARG A 53 -6.78 -0.40 -3.70
C ARG A 53 -8.02 -1.24 -3.37
N ARG A 54 -8.35 -1.44 -2.09
CA ARG A 54 -9.57 -2.16 -1.68
C ARG A 54 -10.84 -1.48 -2.23
N ILE A 55 -10.91 -0.15 -2.14
CA ILE A 55 -12.03 0.62 -2.70
C ILE A 55 -12.09 0.45 -4.22
N ALA A 56 -10.96 0.56 -4.92
CA ALA A 56 -10.93 0.36 -6.37
C ALA A 56 -11.34 -1.06 -6.80
N ASP A 57 -10.98 -2.08 -6.02
CA ASP A 57 -11.39 -3.46 -6.27
C ASP A 57 -12.90 -3.65 -6.03
N LEU A 58 -13.46 -3.02 -4.98
CA LEU A 58 -14.93 -3.00 -4.77
C LEU A 58 -15.67 -2.35 -5.94
N GLU A 59 -15.17 -1.25 -6.50
CA GLU A 59 -15.79 -0.61 -7.67
C GLU A 59 -15.75 -1.50 -8.92
N LYS A 60 -14.71 -2.32 -9.11
CA LYS A 60 -14.70 -3.33 -10.19
C LYS A 60 -15.78 -4.39 -9.98
N VAL A 61 -15.94 -4.88 -8.75
CA VAL A 61 -16.98 -5.87 -8.41
C VAL A 61 -18.37 -5.25 -8.60
N ARG A 62 -18.56 -4.00 -8.19
CA ARG A 62 -19.78 -3.22 -8.40
C ARG A 62 -20.15 -3.17 -9.88
N LEU A 63 -19.22 -2.78 -10.75
CA LEU A 63 -19.44 -2.73 -12.19
C LEU A 63 -19.83 -4.10 -12.76
N ALA A 64 -19.16 -5.16 -12.32
CA ALA A 64 -19.48 -6.52 -12.72
C ALA A 64 -20.89 -6.97 -12.29
N LEU A 65 -21.32 -6.59 -11.09
CA LEU A 65 -22.68 -6.85 -10.61
C LEU A 65 -23.72 -6.10 -11.45
N GLU A 66 -23.47 -4.85 -11.82
CA GLU A 66 -24.37 -4.09 -12.70
C GLU A 66 -24.46 -4.72 -14.09
N MET A 67 -23.35 -5.19 -14.66
CA MET A 67 -23.36 -5.91 -15.95
C MET A 67 -24.18 -7.20 -15.89
N VAL A 68 -24.07 -7.99 -14.80
CA VAL A 68 -24.92 -9.19 -14.63
C VAL A 68 -26.40 -8.83 -14.57
N ARG A 69 -26.76 -7.78 -13.82
CA ARG A 69 -28.15 -7.37 -13.70
C ARG A 69 -28.73 -6.92 -15.03
N GLN A 70 -27.95 -6.27 -15.88
CA GLN A 70 -28.39 -5.86 -17.22
C GLN A 70 -28.82 -7.06 -18.09
N VAL A 71 -28.24 -8.25 -17.86
CA VAL A 71 -28.57 -9.47 -18.61
C VAL A 71 -29.64 -10.33 -17.90
N GLY A 72 -29.49 -10.56 -16.59
CA GLY A 72 -30.31 -11.52 -15.83
C GLY A 72 -31.45 -10.91 -15.01
N ASN A 73 -31.65 -9.59 -15.11
CA ASN A 73 -32.62 -8.77 -14.37
C ASN A 73 -32.44 -8.78 -12.83
N THR A 74 -31.61 -9.65 -12.26
CA THR A 74 -31.39 -9.82 -10.81
C THR A 74 -29.91 -9.97 -10.48
N TYR A 75 -29.54 -9.71 -9.22
CA TYR A 75 -28.18 -9.95 -8.76
C TYR A 75 -27.97 -11.42 -8.33
N PRO A 76 -26.74 -11.96 -8.48
CA PRO A 76 -26.41 -13.33 -8.09
C PRO A 76 -26.73 -13.63 -6.63
N THR A 77 -27.04 -14.89 -6.30
CA THR A 77 -27.12 -15.28 -4.88
C THR A 77 -25.76 -15.09 -4.19
N THR A 78 -25.75 -14.89 -2.88
CA THR A 78 -24.50 -14.82 -2.11
C THR A 78 -23.61 -16.05 -2.33
N ALA A 79 -24.21 -17.24 -2.48
CA ALA A 79 -23.48 -18.48 -2.70
C ALA A 79 -22.91 -18.62 -4.14
N SER A 80 -23.50 -17.93 -5.11
CA SER A 80 -23.16 -18.08 -6.54
C SER A 80 -22.44 -16.86 -7.12
N VAL A 81 -22.20 -15.80 -6.35
CA VAL A 81 -21.65 -14.54 -6.88
C VAL A 81 -20.31 -14.74 -7.58
N GLN A 82 -19.40 -15.52 -6.99
CA GLN A 82 -18.08 -15.71 -7.58
C GLN A 82 -18.14 -16.52 -8.87
N THR A 83 -18.95 -17.58 -8.92
CA THR A 83 -19.09 -18.43 -10.11
C THR A 83 -19.87 -17.75 -11.23
N VAL A 84 -20.75 -16.80 -10.92
CA VAL A 84 -21.48 -16.02 -11.92
C VAL A 84 -20.63 -14.88 -12.47
N LEU A 85 -19.88 -14.17 -11.61
CA LEU A 85 -19.04 -13.05 -12.05
C LEU A 85 -17.74 -13.50 -12.72
N VAL A 86 -17.13 -14.60 -12.29
CA VAL A 86 -15.83 -15.06 -12.78
C VAL A 86 -16.03 -16.31 -13.66
N PRO A 87 -15.44 -16.39 -14.87
CA PRO A 87 -14.52 -15.42 -15.50
C PRO A 87 -15.23 -14.36 -16.37
N THR A 88 -16.56 -14.39 -16.46
CA THR A 88 -17.31 -13.70 -17.52
C THR A 88 -17.30 -12.16 -17.38
N TYR A 89 -17.48 -11.65 -16.15
CA TYR A 89 -17.58 -10.23 -15.86
C TYR A 89 -16.38 -9.71 -15.05
N LEU A 90 -15.61 -10.62 -14.45
CA LEU A 90 -14.36 -10.38 -13.75
C LEU A 90 -13.38 -11.48 -14.13
N GLN A 91 -12.11 -11.13 -14.37
CA GLN A 91 -11.07 -12.14 -14.65
C GLN A 91 -10.81 -13.06 -13.46
N ALA A 92 -10.87 -12.51 -12.24
CA ALA A 92 -10.74 -13.23 -11.00
C ALA A 92 -11.45 -12.47 -9.88
N TRP A 93 -11.86 -13.18 -8.83
CA TRP A 93 -12.33 -12.53 -7.61
C TRP A 93 -11.17 -11.76 -6.98
N PRO A 94 -11.34 -10.47 -6.63
CA PRO A 94 -10.26 -9.69 -6.05
C PRO A 94 -9.72 -10.34 -4.77
N THR A 95 -8.40 -10.35 -4.64
CA THR A 95 -7.71 -10.72 -3.40
C THR A 95 -7.16 -9.46 -2.78
N GLY A 96 -7.38 -9.27 -1.48
CA GLY A 96 -6.95 -8.06 -0.79
C GLY A 96 -5.42 -7.91 -0.81
N PRO A 97 -4.91 -6.69 -0.62
CA PRO A 97 -3.49 -6.38 -0.73
C PRO A 97 -2.59 -7.11 0.27
N LYS A 98 -3.14 -7.68 1.36
CA LYS A 98 -2.39 -8.53 2.30
C LYS A 98 -2.43 -10.03 1.97
N GLY A 99 -3.13 -10.43 0.92
CA GLY A 99 -3.24 -11.83 0.50
C GLY A 99 -4.34 -12.59 1.24
N VAL A 100 -4.05 -13.84 1.62
CA VAL A 100 -5.03 -14.76 2.23
C VAL A 100 -5.56 -14.18 3.54
N GLY A 101 -6.90 -14.08 3.65
CA GLY A 101 -7.59 -13.49 4.81
C GLY A 101 -7.98 -12.02 4.64
N ASP A 102 -7.48 -11.32 3.61
CA ASP A 102 -7.91 -9.98 3.22
C ASP A 102 -8.97 -10.14 2.10
N THR A 103 -10.22 -10.40 2.52
CA THR A 103 -11.30 -10.80 1.62
C THR A 103 -12.35 -9.71 1.45
N TYR A 104 -12.99 -9.71 0.28
CA TYR A 104 -14.14 -8.86 -0.01
C TYR A 104 -15.45 -9.61 0.26
N GLY A 105 -16.34 -8.96 1.00
CA GLY A 105 -17.68 -9.45 1.30
C GLY A 105 -18.67 -9.13 0.17
N TYR A 106 -19.60 -10.05 -0.07
CA TYR A 106 -20.79 -9.83 -0.88
C TYR A 106 -22.00 -10.41 -0.15
N THR A 107 -23.10 -9.68 -0.12
CA THR A 107 -24.40 -10.17 0.36
C THR A 107 -25.50 -9.67 -0.55
N ARG A 108 -26.31 -10.58 -1.09
CA ARG A 108 -27.53 -10.20 -1.81
C ARG A 108 -28.60 -9.77 -0.80
N GLY A 109 -29.30 -8.68 -1.11
CA GLY A 109 -30.47 -8.24 -0.35
C GLY A 109 -31.73 -9.07 -0.65
N ALA A 110 -32.75 -8.87 0.18
CA ALA A 110 -33.98 -9.68 0.18
C ALA A 110 -34.80 -9.59 -1.12
N THR A 111 -34.71 -8.47 -1.84
CA THR A 111 -35.51 -8.24 -3.06
C THR A 111 -34.84 -8.78 -4.33
N ASN A 112 -33.65 -9.36 -4.25
CA ASN A 112 -32.81 -9.79 -5.38
C ASN A 112 -32.34 -8.66 -6.32
N TYR A 113 -32.85 -7.44 -6.12
CA TYR A 113 -32.47 -6.21 -6.82
C TYR A 113 -31.58 -5.31 -5.97
N THR A 114 -31.15 -5.77 -4.80
CA THR A 114 -30.18 -5.08 -3.97
C THR A 114 -29.03 -6.01 -3.60
N TYR A 115 -27.86 -5.43 -3.39
CA TYR A 115 -26.67 -6.09 -2.88
C TYR A 115 -25.87 -5.14 -2.01
N THR A 116 -25.01 -5.74 -1.22
CA THR A 116 -23.99 -5.08 -0.43
C THR A 116 -22.65 -5.73 -0.72
N ILE A 117 -21.65 -4.93 -1.02
CA ILE A 117 -20.24 -5.34 -1.06
C ILE A 117 -19.45 -4.57 -0.01
N ASP A 118 -18.48 -5.22 0.62
CA ASP A 118 -17.67 -4.57 1.65
C ASP A 118 -16.25 -5.12 1.73
N ALA A 119 -15.38 -4.31 2.33
CA ALA A 119 -14.01 -4.68 2.66
C ALA A 119 -13.64 -4.10 4.03
N VAL A 120 -12.75 -4.80 4.72
CA VAL A 120 -12.18 -4.35 5.98
C VAL A 120 -10.98 -3.45 5.71
N MET A 121 -11.07 -2.20 6.18
CA MET A 121 -10.04 -1.17 6.03
C MET A 121 -9.05 -1.18 7.19
N GLU A 122 -7.85 -0.69 6.93
CA GLU A 122 -6.79 -0.58 7.94
C GLU A 122 -6.78 0.79 8.63
N ASP A 123 -7.17 1.83 7.92
CA ASP A 123 -7.35 3.17 8.45
C ASP A 123 -8.83 3.46 8.68
N LEU A 124 -9.19 3.92 9.89
CA LEU A 124 -10.56 4.36 10.20
C LEU A 124 -10.95 5.59 9.37
N GLY A 125 -9.97 6.37 8.90
CA GLY A 125 -10.23 7.47 7.96
C GLY A 125 -10.65 7.01 6.56
N SER A 126 -10.50 5.72 6.23
CA SER A 126 -10.87 5.15 4.93
C SER A 126 -12.25 4.48 4.92
N THR A 127 -13.01 4.55 6.02
CA THR A 127 -14.32 3.89 6.12
C THR A 127 -15.46 4.86 5.87
N ASN A 128 -16.62 4.32 5.49
CA ASN A 128 -17.87 5.07 5.37
C ASN A 128 -18.94 4.57 6.36
N MET A 129 -18.53 3.74 7.32
CA MET A 129 -19.37 3.17 8.38
C MET A 129 -18.65 3.22 9.72
N ALA A 130 -19.40 3.00 10.80
CA ALA A 130 -18.81 2.78 12.11
C ALA A 130 -17.91 1.52 12.09
N GLY A 131 -16.74 1.61 12.71
CA GLY A 131 -15.74 0.56 12.70
C GLY A 131 -14.82 0.62 11.48
N ASN A 132 -14.24 -0.52 11.13
CA ASN A 132 -13.21 -0.67 10.11
C ASN A 132 -13.77 -1.16 8.75
N ILE A 133 -15.03 -0.86 8.43
CA ILE A 133 -15.68 -1.38 7.22
C ILE A 133 -15.96 -0.25 6.23
N TYR A 134 -15.57 -0.47 4.97
CA TYR A 134 -16.09 0.30 3.85
C TYR A 134 -17.13 -0.54 3.11
N ARG A 135 -18.30 0.05 2.86
CA ARG A 135 -19.45 -0.66 2.30
C ARG A 135 -20.06 0.10 1.14
N VAL A 136 -20.39 -0.62 0.08
CA VAL A 136 -21.15 -0.11 -1.07
C VAL A 136 -22.42 -0.94 -1.20
N THR A 137 -23.55 -0.25 -1.34
CA THR A 137 -24.87 -0.86 -1.54
C THR A 137 -25.53 -0.18 -2.73
N ASN A 138 -26.25 -0.94 -3.56
CA ASN A 138 -27.14 -0.34 -4.55
C ASN A 138 -28.52 -0.13 -3.93
N LEU A 139 -29.01 1.11 -3.98
CA LEU A 139 -30.37 1.47 -3.59
C LEU A 139 -31.33 1.24 -4.76
#